data_AF-A0A8H5T4N5-F1
#
_entry.id   AF-A0A8H5T4N5-F1
#
_cell.length_a   1.000
_cell.length_b   1.000
_cell.length_c   1.000
_cell.angle_alpha   90.00
_cell.angle_beta   90.00
_cell.angle_gamma   90.00
#
_symmetry.space_group_name_H-M   'P 1'
#
loop_
_entity.id
_entity.type
_entity.pdbx_description
1 polymer ?
#
loop_
_entity_poly.entity_id
_entity_poly.type
_entity_poly.pdbx_seq_one_letter_code
_entity_poly.pdbx_strand_id
1 'polypeptide(L)'
;MLNSKSFQGGIAKVLVSLFSLLAASQFCIAAPHYPASQVSTRDNRHLYARRPTPQIEDFQTKFDNSDPKVLQTQAEFISFTEDGPHLIGSNGFQGCFGIVLATKQGAIVGHYSQDPQSFATGTARIRELYEQNSAKVGGATPLLYSAVTYSTGEVISDSMRQDYVTFLKELTGKDATHHHYTEIMEILEENLSEDDLMDGNYPEDLLSGALVVSNPGGGGANTEVLFVNLDMQRTSTEN
;
A
#
# COMPACT_ATOMS: atom_id res chain seq x y z
N MET A 1 26.30 5.90 65.60
CA MET A 1 26.05 4.91 64.52
C MET A 1 24.70 5.23 63.90
N LEU A 2 24.68 5.85 62.73
CA LEU A 2 23.46 6.18 61.99
C LEU A 2 23.34 5.20 60.81
N ASN A 3 22.22 4.49 60.76
CA ASN A 3 21.92 3.41 59.83
C ASN A 3 21.79 3.91 58.38
N SER A 4 22.65 3.41 57.50
CA SER A 4 22.78 3.75 56.07
C SER A 4 21.94 2.86 55.14
N LYS A 5 20.68 2.57 55.48
CA LYS A 5 19.83 1.67 54.66
C LYS A 5 18.71 2.34 53.85
N SER A 6 18.53 3.66 53.90
CA SER A 6 17.45 4.32 53.13
C SER A 6 17.85 4.93 51.78
N PHE A 7 19.13 4.98 51.44
CA PHE A 7 19.59 5.72 50.25
C PHE A 7 19.74 4.87 48.98
N GLN A 8 19.81 3.54 49.09
CA GLN A 8 20.02 2.65 47.93
C GLN A 8 18.73 2.28 47.17
N GLY A 9 17.55 2.44 47.78
CA GLY A 9 16.26 2.07 47.15
C GLY A 9 15.67 3.11 46.20
N GLY A 10 16.08 4.38 46.31
CA GLY A 10 15.57 5.48 45.48
C GLY A 10 16.24 5.53 44.11
N ILE A 11 17.55 5.30 44.06
CA ILE A 11 18.35 5.39 42.81
C ILE A 11 18.01 4.22 41.87
N ALA A 12 17.78 3.02 42.42
CA ALA A 12 17.38 1.86 41.62
C ALA A 12 16.00 2.05 40.95
N LYS A 13 15.05 2.72 41.61
CA LYS A 13 13.72 3.01 41.01
C LYS A 13 13.79 4.10 39.95
N VAL A 14 14.67 5.10 40.10
CA VAL A 14 14.87 6.13 39.07
C VAL A 14 15.58 5.56 37.84
N LEU A 15 16.56 4.67 38.02
CA LEU A 15 17.27 4.01 36.91
C LEU A 15 16.38 3.06 36.12
N VAL A 16 15.50 2.30 36.77
CA VAL A 16 14.53 1.44 36.06
C VAL A 16 13.53 2.28 35.26
N SER A 17 13.05 3.41 35.79
CA SER A 17 12.18 4.32 35.05
C SER A 17 12.89 5.02 33.89
N LEU A 18 14.19 5.32 34.01
CA LEU A 18 15.00 5.89 32.92
C LEU A 18 15.23 4.88 31.80
N PHE A 19 15.49 3.60 32.14
CA PHE A 19 15.61 2.53 31.14
C PHE A 19 14.28 2.21 30.44
N SER A 20 13.15 2.29 31.15
CA SER A 20 11.83 2.13 30.53
C SER A 20 11.45 3.30 29.61
N LEU A 21 11.94 4.52 29.87
CA LEU A 21 11.76 5.65 28.95
C LEU A 21 12.70 5.60 27.73
N LEU A 22 13.90 5.03 27.87
CA LEU A 22 14.86 4.86 26.77
C LEU A 22 14.56 3.65 25.87
N ALA A 23 13.85 2.64 26.37
CA ALA A 23 13.37 1.50 25.57
C ALA A 23 12.13 1.83 24.73
N ALA A 24 11.42 2.92 25.03
CA ALA A 24 10.27 3.39 24.23
C ALA A 24 10.66 4.31 23.08
N SER A 25 11.93 4.73 22.97
CA SER A 25 12.41 5.66 21.94
C SER A 25 13.21 5.00 20.82
N GLN A 26 13.36 3.68 20.82
CA GLN A 26 13.98 2.94 19.74
C GLN A 26 12.95 2.00 19.10
N PHE A 27 12.81 2.12 17.78
CA PHE A 27 11.84 1.45 16.90
C PHE A 27 10.47 2.13 16.70
N CYS A 28 10.44 3.46 16.68
CA CYS A 28 9.78 4.13 15.56
C CYS A 28 10.71 4.05 14.34
N ILE A 29 10.92 2.83 13.82
CA ILE A 29 11.13 2.71 12.38
C ILE A 29 9.74 3.00 11.84
N ALA A 30 9.46 4.29 11.60
CA ALA A 30 8.48 4.65 10.61
C ALA A 30 8.78 3.74 9.42
N ALA A 31 7.78 2.99 8.96
CA ALA A 31 7.86 2.36 7.65
C ALA A 31 8.47 3.41 6.70
N PRO A 32 9.30 3.01 5.72
CA PRO A 32 9.61 3.92 4.63
C PRO A 32 8.29 4.26 3.95
N HIS A 33 7.61 5.29 4.46
CA HIS A 33 6.63 6.05 3.73
C HIS A 33 7.48 6.73 2.67
N TYR A 34 7.61 6.06 1.52
CA TYR A 34 8.07 6.71 0.33
C TYR A 34 7.23 7.97 0.18
N PRO A 35 7.82 9.17 0.34
CA PRO A 35 7.05 10.39 0.34
C PRO A 35 6.38 10.48 -1.03
N ALA A 36 5.04 10.44 -1.05
CA ALA A 36 4.21 10.66 -2.23
C ALA A 36 4.27 12.13 -2.71
N SER A 37 5.39 12.82 -2.47
CA SER A 37 5.55 14.25 -2.69
C SER A 37 6.95 14.58 -3.18
N GLN A 38 7.41 13.92 -4.23
CA GLN A 38 8.35 14.55 -5.16
C GLN A 38 7.91 14.23 -6.57
N VAL A 39 7.09 15.13 -7.12
CA VAL A 39 6.99 15.32 -8.57
C VAL A 39 8.40 15.65 -9.04
N SER A 40 9.17 14.61 -9.38
CA SER A 40 10.49 14.73 -9.96
C SER A 40 10.40 15.56 -11.22
N THR A 41 11.38 16.44 -11.41
CA THR A 41 11.45 17.40 -12.50
C THR A 41 11.71 16.69 -13.83
N ARG A 42 10.61 16.22 -14.44
CA ARG A 42 10.32 16.01 -15.87
C ARG A 42 11.53 15.89 -16.83
N ASP A 43 12.11 14.68 -16.96
CA ASP A 43 12.47 14.19 -18.29
C ASP A 43 11.24 13.50 -18.89
N ASN A 44 10.54 14.24 -19.73
CA ASN A 44 9.10 14.07 -19.96
C ASN A 44 8.74 13.48 -21.33
N ARG A 45 9.71 12.87 -22.04
CA ARG A 45 9.55 12.65 -23.48
C ARG A 45 9.83 11.24 -24.00
N HIS A 46 10.31 10.32 -23.18
CA HIS A 46 10.73 9.02 -23.71
C HIS A 46 10.50 7.87 -22.74
N LEU A 47 9.46 7.08 -22.97
CA LEU A 47 9.31 5.73 -22.42
C LEU A 47 10.23 4.77 -23.21
N TYR A 48 11.53 4.79 -22.94
CA TYR A 48 12.44 3.82 -23.54
C TYR A 48 12.09 2.37 -23.11
N ALA A 49 12.54 1.36 -23.86
CA ALA A 49 12.59 -0.03 -23.39
C ALA A 49 13.64 -0.14 -22.27
N ARG A 50 13.24 -0.59 -21.08
CA ARG A 50 13.96 -0.34 -19.82
C ARG A 50 14.00 -1.63 -18.98
N ARG A 51 15.16 -1.97 -18.40
CA ARG A 51 15.30 -3.13 -17.50
C ARG A 51 14.56 -2.85 -16.19
N PRO A 52 13.94 -3.82 -15.50
CA PRO A 52 13.30 -3.59 -14.21
C PRO A 52 14.24 -2.96 -13.15
N THR A 53 13.75 -2.02 -12.33
CA THR A 53 14.48 -1.61 -11.10
C THR A 53 14.53 -2.80 -10.14
N PRO A 54 15.50 -2.85 -9.20
CA PRO A 54 15.43 -3.77 -8.06
C PRO A 54 14.11 -3.69 -7.29
N GLN A 55 13.48 -2.49 -7.20
CA GLN A 55 12.19 -2.31 -6.55
C GLN A 55 11.03 -2.93 -7.34
N ILE A 56 11.04 -2.84 -8.68
CA ILE A 56 10.05 -3.52 -9.54
C ILE A 56 10.30 -5.03 -9.55
N GLU A 57 11.55 -5.49 -9.53
CA GLU A 57 11.89 -6.92 -9.42
C GLU A 57 11.42 -7.51 -8.07
N ASP A 58 11.63 -6.80 -6.96
CA ASP A 58 11.12 -7.18 -5.64
C ASP A 58 9.58 -7.20 -5.63
N PHE A 59 8.94 -6.18 -6.21
CA PHE A 59 7.48 -6.16 -6.37
C PHE A 59 6.98 -7.37 -7.17
N GLN A 60 7.54 -7.62 -8.34
CA GLN A 60 7.15 -8.73 -9.23
C GLN A 60 7.34 -10.07 -8.52
N THR A 61 8.49 -10.27 -7.86
CA THR A 61 8.75 -11.47 -7.08
C THR A 61 7.71 -11.67 -5.97
N LYS A 62 7.37 -10.61 -5.22
CA LYS A 62 6.34 -10.68 -4.17
C LYS A 62 4.94 -10.90 -4.74
N PHE A 63 4.62 -10.27 -5.87
CA PHE A 63 3.33 -10.43 -6.54
C PHE A 63 3.15 -11.84 -7.09
N ASP A 64 4.18 -12.41 -7.73
CA ASP A 64 4.14 -13.76 -8.29
C ASP A 64 3.96 -14.83 -7.23
N ASN A 65 4.55 -14.61 -6.05
CA ASN A 65 4.41 -15.46 -4.87
C ASN A 65 3.20 -15.10 -3.98
N SER A 66 2.36 -14.14 -4.37
CA SER A 66 1.17 -13.79 -3.61
C SER A 66 0.10 -14.87 -3.72
N ASP A 67 -0.42 -15.29 -2.58
CA ASP A 67 -1.55 -16.20 -2.44
C ASP A 67 -2.37 -15.79 -1.21
N PRO A 68 -3.54 -15.15 -1.39
CA PRO A 68 -4.29 -15.05 -2.64
C PRO A 68 -3.84 -13.88 -3.57
N LYS A 69 -4.24 -13.98 -4.84
CA LYS A 69 -4.27 -12.85 -5.79
C LYS A 69 -5.70 -12.31 -5.88
N VAL A 70 -5.90 -11.05 -5.53
CA VAL A 70 -7.21 -10.38 -5.56
C VAL A 70 -7.47 -9.86 -6.97
N LEU A 71 -8.52 -10.37 -7.60
CA LEU A 71 -8.94 -9.93 -8.92
C LEU A 71 -9.93 -8.75 -8.84
N GLN A 72 -10.21 -8.15 -9.98
CA GLN A 72 -11.23 -7.12 -10.10
C GLN A 72 -12.57 -7.59 -9.52
N THR A 73 -13.26 -6.70 -8.81
CA THR A 73 -14.51 -6.93 -8.05
C THR A 73 -14.41 -7.85 -6.84
N GLN A 74 -13.20 -8.25 -6.44
CA GLN A 74 -12.97 -9.12 -5.28
C GLN A 74 -12.39 -8.37 -4.09
N ALA A 75 -12.53 -8.99 -2.92
CA ALA A 75 -11.69 -8.71 -1.77
C ALA A 75 -11.42 -9.98 -0.99
N GLU A 76 -10.19 -10.08 -0.50
CA GLU A 76 -9.70 -11.22 0.26
C GLU A 76 -9.07 -10.78 1.58
N PHE A 77 -9.13 -11.69 2.55
CA PHE A 77 -8.46 -11.55 3.84
C PHE A 77 -7.32 -12.57 3.94
N ILE A 78 -6.19 -12.14 4.50
CA ILE A 78 -5.07 -13.02 4.86
C ILE A 78 -4.66 -12.81 6.32
N SER A 79 -4.38 -13.91 7.02
CA SER A 79 -3.96 -13.91 8.43
C SER A 79 -2.44 -13.98 8.53
N PHE A 80 -1.82 -13.08 9.30
CA PHE A 80 -0.37 -13.08 9.54
C PHE A 80 0.03 -13.74 10.85
N THR A 81 -0.90 -14.47 11.49
CA THR A 81 -0.69 -15.08 12.81
C THR A 81 0.20 -16.31 12.76
N GLU A 82 0.23 -17.00 11.63
CA GLU A 82 1.07 -18.19 11.44
C GLU A 82 2.49 -17.76 11.05
N ASP A 83 3.48 -18.58 11.42
CA ASP A 83 4.87 -18.33 11.04
C ASP A 83 5.06 -18.54 9.52
N GLY A 84 5.94 -17.73 8.93
CA GLY A 84 6.28 -17.81 7.52
C GLY A 84 5.77 -16.61 6.71
N PRO A 85 6.26 -16.44 5.47
CA PRO A 85 5.91 -15.30 4.64
C PRO A 85 4.44 -15.38 4.19
N HIS A 86 3.73 -14.26 4.34
CA HIS A 86 2.37 -14.05 3.86
C HIS A 86 2.37 -12.92 2.84
N LEU A 87 1.80 -13.19 1.68
CA LEU A 87 1.76 -12.28 0.54
C LEU A 87 0.36 -12.28 -0.06
N ILE A 88 -0.23 -11.09 -0.17
CA ILE A 88 -1.50 -10.88 -0.89
C ILE A 88 -1.29 -9.74 -1.89
N GLY A 89 -1.70 -9.96 -3.14
CA GLY A 89 -1.41 -9.06 -4.24
C GLY A 89 -2.64 -8.76 -5.09
N SER A 90 -2.64 -7.61 -5.76
CA SER A 90 -3.64 -7.25 -6.76
C SER A 90 -2.98 -6.42 -7.86
N ASN A 91 -3.37 -6.63 -9.12
CA ASN A 91 -2.88 -5.86 -10.26
C ASN A 91 -4.02 -5.54 -11.22
N GLY A 92 -3.69 -4.83 -12.32
CA GLY A 92 -4.65 -4.55 -13.37
C GLY A 92 -5.71 -3.55 -12.94
N PHE A 93 -5.34 -2.58 -12.09
CA PHE A 93 -6.26 -1.57 -11.59
C PHE A 93 -6.71 -0.56 -12.65
N GLN A 94 -6.76 -0.86 -13.96
CA GLN A 94 -7.06 0.11 -15.01
C GLN A 94 -8.35 0.92 -14.72
N GLY A 95 -8.21 2.17 -14.27
CA GLY A 95 -9.31 3.02 -13.81
C GLY A 95 -10.07 2.44 -12.61
N CYS A 96 -9.43 1.70 -11.71
CA CYS A 96 -10.05 1.03 -10.57
C CYS A 96 -9.56 1.61 -9.24
N PHE A 97 -10.23 1.21 -8.16
CA PHE A 97 -9.90 1.54 -6.79
C PHE A 97 -9.35 0.32 -6.05
N GLY A 98 -8.24 0.51 -5.35
CA GLY A 98 -7.68 -0.45 -4.41
C GLY A 98 -7.93 -0.03 -2.97
N ILE A 99 -8.35 -0.97 -2.14
CA ILE A 99 -8.54 -0.77 -0.70
C ILE A 99 -7.61 -1.71 0.03
N VAL A 100 -6.84 -1.19 1.00
CA VAL A 100 -6.03 -2.01 1.90
C VAL A 100 -6.33 -1.65 3.35
N LEU A 101 -6.69 -2.65 4.14
CA LEU A 101 -6.77 -2.58 5.60
C LEU A 101 -5.74 -3.55 6.16
N ALA A 102 -4.61 -3.06 6.65
CA ALA A 102 -3.52 -3.91 7.11
C ALA A 102 -3.09 -3.59 8.55
N THR A 103 -2.79 -4.63 9.32
CA THR A 103 -2.14 -4.57 10.63
C THR A 103 -1.04 -5.62 10.68
N LYS A 104 -0.38 -5.76 11.85
CA LYS A 104 0.59 -6.84 12.11
C LYS A 104 0.00 -8.25 12.13
N GLN A 105 -1.33 -8.39 12.24
CA GLN A 105 -2.00 -9.68 12.43
C GLN A 105 -2.80 -10.14 11.21
N GLY A 106 -3.06 -9.26 10.25
CA GLY A 106 -3.70 -9.63 9.00
C GLY A 106 -3.90 -8.43 8.07
N ALA A 107 -4.39 -8.73 6.87
CA ALA A 107 -4.75 -7.72 5.88
C ALA A 107 -6.03 -8.09 5.13
N ILE A 108 -6.78 -7.06 4.73
CA ILE A 108 -7.83 -7.13 3.71
C ILE A 108 -7.35 -6.31 2.52
N VAL A 109 -7.42 -6.91 1.32
CA VAL A 109 -7.17 -6.23 0.05
C VAL A 109 -8.41 -6.34 -0.81
N GLY A 110 -8.86 -5.21 -1.38
CA GLY A 110 -9.97 -5.15 -2.33
C GLY A 110 -9.60 -4.43 -3.62
N HIS A 111 -10.24 -4.82 -4.71
CA HIS A 111 -10.05 -4.26 -6.04
C HIS A 111 -11.40 -4.04 -6.73
N TYR A 112 -11.77 -2.78 -7.00
CA TYR A 112 -13.11 -2.42 -7.46
C TYR A 112 -13.10 -1.43 -8.63
N SER A 113 -13.92 -1.67 -9.65
CA SER A 113 -14.16 -0.74 -10.77
C SER A 113 -14.90 0.54 -10.36
N GLN A 114 -14.87 1.53 -11.26
CA GLN A 114 -15.51 2.84 -11.15
C GLN A 114 -17.03 2.86 -11.43
N ASP A 115 -17.76 1.80 -11.06
CA ASP A 115 -19.21 1.74 -11.25
C ASP A 115 -19.98 1.55 -9.93
N PRO A 116 -21.24 2.02 -9.85
CA PRO A 116 -22.01 1.96 -8.60
C PRO A 116 -22.28 0.53 -8.09
N GLN A 117 -22.35 -0.46 -8.97
CA GLN A 117 -22.58 -1.84 -8.57
C GLN A 117 -21.34 -2.41 -7.89
N SER A 118 -20.17 -2.18 -8.49
CA SER A 118 -18.87 -2.51 -7.91
C SER A 118 -18.65 -1.83 -6.56
N PHE A 119 -19.03 -0.55 -6.42
CA PHE A 119 -19.02 0.13 -5.12
C PHE A 119 -19.91 -0.57 -4.07
N ALA A 120 -21.16 -0.88 -4.41
CA ALA A 120 -22.08 -1.52 -3.48
C ALA A 120 -21.60 -2.93 -3.06
N THR A 121 -21.19 -3.75 -4.03
CA THR A 121 -20.65 -5.09 -3.77
C THR A 121 -19.35 -5.01 -2.97
N GLY A 122 -18.46 -4.09 -3.31
CA GLY A 122 -17.17 -3.95 -2.66
C GLY A 122 -17.27 -3.48 -1.22
N THR A 123 -18.05 -2.44 -0.96
CA THR A 123 -18.26 -1.95 0.42
C THR A 123 -18.95 -2.99 1.30
N ALA A 124 -19.92 -3.74 0.77
CA ALA A 124 -20.54 -4.85 1.50
C ALA A 124 -19.52 -5.95 1.86
N ARG A 125 -18.69 -6.35 0.89
CA ARG A 125 -17.67 -7.40 1.11
C ARG A 125 -16.56 -6.96 2.07
N ILE A 126 -16.06 -5.73 1.93
CA ILE A 126 -15.04 -5.19 2.85
C ILE A 126 -15.59 -5.10 4.28
N ARG A 127 -16.84 -4.66 4.44
CA ARG A 127 -17.50 -4.61 5.75
C ARG A 127 -17.60 -6.01 6.37
N GLU A 128 -18.09 -6.97 5.61
CA GLU A 128 -18.19 -8.37 6.05
C GLU A 128 -16.83 -8.91 6.52
N LEU A 129 -15.78 -8.77 5.69
CA LEU A 129 -14.44 -9.23 6.02
C LEU A 129 -13.87 -8.53 7.26
N TYR A 130 -14.09 -7.23 7.40
CA TYR A 130 -13.64 -6.46 8.56
C TYR A 130 -14.33 -6.90 9.85
N GLU A 131 -15.65 -7.14 9.81
CA GLU A 131 -16.42 -7.60 10.96
C GLU A 131 -15.98 -9.02 11.39
N GLN A 132 -15.84 -9.93 10.43
CA GLN A 132 -15.40 -11.31 10.66
C GLN A 132 -13.96 -11.40 11.21
N ASN A 133 -13.08 -10.48 10.81
CA ASN A 133 -11.65 -10.51 11.14
C ASN A 133 -11.20 -9.35 12.03
N SER A 134 -12.14 -8.67 12.70
CA SER A 134 -11.90 -7.47 13.50
C SER A 134 -10.81 -7.63 14.56
N ALA A 135 -10.64 -8.83 15.12
CA ALA A 135 -9.55 -9.13 16.06
C ALA A 135 -8.15 -8.98 15.45
N LYS A 136 -8.03 -9.17 14.13
CA LYS A 136 -6.75 -9.14 13.39
C LYS A 136 -6.58 -7.82 12.66
N VAL A 137 -7.61 -7.33 11.95
CA VAL A 137 -7.51 -6.11 11.14
C VAL A 137 -8.07 -4.86 11.84
N GLY A 138 -8.65 -5.02 13.03
CA GLY A 138 -9.20 -3.92 13.81
C GLY A 138 -8.15 -2.86 14.10
N GLY A 139 -8.51 -1.60 13.86
CA GLY A 139 -7.60 -0.48 14.04
C GLY A 139 -6.58 -0.30 12.90
N ALA A 140 -6.70 -1.01 11.78
CA ALA A 140 -5.99 -0.65 10.55
C ALA A 140 -6.29 0.80 10.16
N THR A 141 -5.28 1.53 9.69
CA THR A 141 -5.50 2.79 8.97
C THR A 141 -5.82 2.43 7.52
N PRO A 142 -6.96 2.88 6.96
CA PRO A 142 -7.30 2.54 5.59
C PRO A 142 -6.32 3.16 4.59
N LEU A 143 -5.96 2.41 3.56
CA LEU A 143 -5.27 2.93 2.38
C LEU A 143 -6.23 2.85 1.19
N LEU A 144 -6.37 3.94 0.46
CA LEU A 144 -7.16 4.03 -0.77
C LEU A 144 -6.24 4.35 -1.95
N TYR A 145 -6.13 3.39 -2.86
CA TYR A 145 -5.35 3.48 -4.08
C TYR A 145 -6.27 3.84 -5.25
N SER A 146 -5.98 4.92 -5.97
CA SER A 146 -6.88 5.49 -6.99
C SER A 146 -6.12 6.03 -8.19
N ALA A 147 -6.71 5.88 -9.38
CA ALA A 147 -6.13 6.43 -10.60
C ALA A 147 -6.18 7.97 -10.59
N VAL A 148 -5.16 8.59 -11.14
CA VAL A 148 -5.11 10.03 -11.44
C VAL A 148 -4.74 10.24 -12.90
N THR A 149 -5.33 11.27 -13.50
CA THR A 149 -5.00 11.71 -14.86
C THR A 149 -3.55 12.16 -14.92
N TYR A 150 -2.78 11.67 -15.89
CA TYR A 150 -1.33 11.94 -15.99
C TYR A 150 -1.01 13.44 -16.08
N SER A 151 -1.72 14.16 -16.95
CA SER A 151 -1.43 15.55 -17.28
C SER A 151 -1.83 16.53 -16.17
N THR A 152 -2.90 16.25 -15.44
CA THR A 152 -3.47 17.16 -14.43
C THR A 152 -3.20 16.72 -12.98
N GLY A 153 -2.93 15.43 -12.75
CA GLY A 153 -2.85 14.83 -11.42
C GLY A 153 -4.19 14.74 -10.70
N GLU A 154 -5.30 15.04 -11.39
CA GLU A 154 -6.65 14.96 -10.81
C GLU A 154 -7.09 13.50 -10.66
N VAL A 155 -7.81 13.21 -9.58
CA VAL A 155 -8.36 11.88 -9.31
C VAL A 155 -9.43 11.53 -10.35
N ILE A 156 -9.28 10.38 -10.99
CA ILE A 156 -10.31 9.81 -11.84
C ILE A 156 -11.47 9.35 -10.96
N SER A 157 -12.69 9.78 -11.31
CA SER A 157 -13.92 9.45 -10.56
C SER A 157 -13.91 9.93 -9.10
N ASP A 158 -13.58 11.21 -8.87
CA ASP A 158 -13.42 11.79 -7.53
C ASP A 158 -14.66 11.65 -6.62
N SER A 159 -15.87 11.72 -7.17
CA SER A 159 -17.09 11.50 -6.38
C SER A 159 -17.12 10.09 -5.76
N MET A 160 -16.77 9.07 -6.54
CA MET A 160 -16.72 7.70 -6.05
C MET A 160 -15.56 7.48 -5.08
N ARG A 161 -14.42 8.15 -5.29
CA ARG A 161 -13.33 8.18 -4.31
C ARG A 161 -13.85 8.71 -2.97
N GLN A 162 -14.62 9.79 -2.95
CA GLN A 162 -15.18 10.37 -1.73
C GLN A 162 -16.21 9.45 -1.06
N ASP A 163 -17.00 8.71 -1.84
CA ASP A 163 -17.91 7.69 -1.30
C ASP A 163 -17.12 6.58 -0.59
N TYR A 164 -16.00 6.12 -1.16
CA TYR A 164 -15.11 5.17 -0.50
C TYR A 164 -14.45 5.75 0.76
N VAL A 165 -14.02 7.02 0.74
CA VAL A 165 -13.47 7.69 1.92
C VAL A 165 -14.48 7.71 3.06
N THR A 166 -15.72 8.10 2.75
CA THR A 166 -16.83 8.14 3.72
C THR A 166 -17.05 6.75 4.32
N PHE A 167 -17.20 5.73 3.46
CA PHE A 167 -17.38 4.35 3.89
C PHE A 167 -16.23 3.86 4.79
N LEU A 168 -14.97 4.08 4.39
CA LEU A 168 -13.81 3.62 5.15
C LEU A 168 -13.69 4.34 6.50
N LYS A 169 -14.05 5.62 6.55
CA LYS A 169 -14.10 6.40 7.79
C LYS A 169 -15.17 5.87 8.73
N GLU A 170 -16.36 5.58 8.22
CA GLU A 170 -17.45 4.98 9.01
C GLU A 170 -17.10 3.58 9.52
N LEU A 171 -16.46 2.75 8.68
CA LEU A 171 -16.09 1.38 9.03
C LEU A 171 -14.97 1.31 10.08
N THR A 172 -13.94 2.15 9.94
CA THR A 172 -12.70 2.03 10.74
C THR A 172 -12.54 3.12 11.80
N GLY A 173 -13.32 4.20 11.73
CA GLY A 173 -13.17 5.41 12.54
C GLY A 173 -11.97 6.29 12.14
N LYS A 174 -11.20 5.92 11.12
CA LYS A 174 -9.95 6.59 10.71
C LYS A 174 -10.04 7.16 9.31
N ASP A 175 -9.32 8.25 9.08
CA ASP A 175 -9.23 8.83 7.74
C ASP A 175 -8.35 7.94 6.85
N ALA A 176 -8.78 7.77 5.60
CA ALA A 176 -8.02 6.99 4.63
C ALA A 176 -6.75 7.76 4.22
N THR A 177 -5.63 7.04 4.12
CA THR A 177 -4.43 7.55 3.46
C THR A 177 -4.57 7.29 1.96
N HIS A 178 -4.33 8.33 1.17
CA HIS A 178 -4.50 8.28 -0.28
C HIS A 178 -3.19 7.92 -0.97
N HIS A 179 -3.27 6.95 -1.87
CA HIS A 179 -2.21 6.60 -2.80
C HIS A 179 -2.75 6.73 -4.22
N HIS A 180 -1.93 7.27 -5.11
CA HIS A 180 -2.32 7.54 -6.48
C HIS A 180 -1.41 6.81 -7.45
N TYR A 181 -1.98 6.42 -8.57
CA TYR A 181 -1.24 5.90 -9.71
C TYR A 181 -1.78 6.50 -11.00
N THR A 182 -0.92 6.53 -12.00
CA THR A 182 -1.28 6.97 -13.34
C THR A 182 -1.38 5.76 -14.24
N GLU A 183 -2.39 5.74 -15.11
CA GLU A 183 -2.49 4.71 -16.13
C GLU A 183 -1.34 4.82 -17.12
N ILE A 184 -0.71 3.68 -17.41
CA ILE A 184 0.35 3.62 -18.41
C ILE A 184 -0.16 4.04 -19.78
N MET A 185 -1.40 3.67 -20.13
CA MET A 185 -1.99 4.03 -21.42
C MET A 185 -2.06 5.54 -21.62
N GLU A 186 -2.41 6.32 -20.60
CA GLU A 186 -2.41 7.79 -20.70
C GLU A 186 -1.02 8.35 -21.01
N ILE A 187 0.02 7.72 -20.48
CA ILE A 187 1.40 8.14 -20.72
C ILE A 187 1.85 7.72 -22.12
N LEU A 188 1.50 6.50 -22.53
CA LEU A 188 1.82 5.99 -23.86
C LEU A 188 1.14 6.84 -24.94
N GLU A 189 -0.15 7.15 -24.79
CA GLU A 189 -0.93 8.00 -25.70
C GLU A 189 -0.39 9.43 -25.82
N GLU A 190 0.15 10.00 -24.74
CA GLU A 190 0.78 11.33 -24.80
C GLU A 190 2.19 11.33 -25.42
N ASN A 191 2.89 10.19 -25.45
CA ASN A 191 4.33 10.14 -25.78
C ASN A 191 4.66 9.35 -27.05
N LEU A 192 3.74 8.54 -27.57
CA LEU A 192 3.95 7.70 -28.76
C LEU A 192 3.00 8.10 -29.88
N SER A 193 3.37 7.77 -31.12
CA SER A 193 2.46 7.90 -32.25
C SER A 193 1.36 6.83 -32.19
N GLU A 194 0.22 7.07 -32.83
CA GLU A 194 -0.87 6.08 -32.92
C GLU A 194 -0.38 4.77 -33.58
N ASP A 195 0.50 4.88 -34.59
CA ASP A 195 1.12 3.72 -35.24
C ASP A 195 1.99 2.92 -34.25
N ASP A 196 2.80 3.58 -33.41
CA ASP A 196 3.62 2.91 -32.39
C ASP A 196 2.79 2.20 -31.31
N LEU A 197 1.64 2.77 -30.94
CA LEU A 197 0.70 2.15 -30.00
C LEU A 197 0.03 0.92 -30.61
N MET A 198 -0.36 1.00 -31.89
CA MET A 198 -1.02 -0.08 -32.61
C MET A 198 -0.07 -1.23 -32.93
N ASP A 199 1.19 -0.91 -33.23
CA ASP A 199 2.24 -1.89 -33.52
C ASP A 199 2.84 -2.54 -32.25
N GLY A 200 2.43 -2.10 -31.06
CA GLY A 200 2.95 -2.61 -29.79
C GLY A 200 4.40 -2.22 -29.53
N ASN A 201 4.87 -1.11 -30.11
CA ASN A 201 6.24 -0.61 -29.97
C ASN A 201 6.46 0.11 -28.61
N TYR A 202 6.02 -0.51 -27.52
CA TYR A 202 6.20 -0.02 -26.16
C TYR A 202 6.62 -1.17 -25.22
N PRO A 203 7.23 -0.89 -24.05
CA PRO A 203 7.74 -1.94 -23.19
C PRO A 203 6.61 -2.86 -22.68
N GLU A 204 6.73 -4.17 -22.90
CA GLU A 204 5.72 -5.17 -22.52
C GLU A 204 5.55 -5.32 -21.00
N ASP A 205 6.56 -4.94 -20.23
CA ASP A 205 6.63 -5.16 -18.77
C ASP A 205 5.99 -4.03 -17.95
N LEU A 206 5.30 -3.08 -18.59
CA LEU A 206 4.65 -1.97 -17.88
C LEU A 206 3.43 -2.48 -17.09
N LEU A 207 3.41 -2.20 -15.79
CA LEU A 207 2.36 -2.64 -14.88
C LEU A 207 1.29 -1.57 -14.73
N SER A 208 0.08 -1.81 -15.24
CA SER A 208 -1.11 -1.08 -14.79
C SER A 208 -1.17 -1.14 -13.27
N GLY A 209 -1.79 -0.13 -12.63
CA GLY A 209 -1.78 0.03 -11.18
C GLY A 209 -1.85 -1.32 -10.45
N ALA A 210 -1.00 -1.51 -9.45
CA ALA A 210 -0.81 -2.77 -8.78
C ALA A 210 -0.30 -2.57 -7.34
N LEU A 211 -0.57 -3.54 -6.48
CA LEU A 211 -0.16 -3.52 -5.09
C LEU A 211 0.16 -4.92 -4.56
N VAL A 212 1.01 -4.97 -3.53
CA VAL A 212 1.26 -6.16 -2.72
C VAL A 212 1.32 -5.76 -1.26
N VAL A 213 0.72 -6.59 -0.40
CA VAL A 213 0.90 -6.54 1.05
C VAL A 213 1.76 -7.73 1.46
N SER A 214 2.83 -7.48 2.21
CA SER A 214 3.75 -8.50 2.69
C SER A 214 3.90 -8.47 4.21
N ASN A 215 3.94 -9.64 4.83
CA ASN A 215 4.25 -9.79 6.25
C ASN A 215 5.01 -11.10 6.49
N PRO A 216 6.09 -11.12 7.30
CA PRO A 216 6.87 -12.34 7.54
C PRO A 216 6.23 -13.32 8.54
N GLY A 217 5.03 -13.01 9.07
CA GLY A 217 4.24 -13.90 9.91
C GLY A 217 4.47 -13.73 11.42
N GLY A 218 3.89 -14.66 12.19
CA GLY A 218 4.01 -14.75 13.64
C GLY A 218 3.25 -13.69 14.46
N GLY A 219 2.39 -12.88 13.81
CA GLY A 219 1.46 -11.93 14.46
C GLY A 219 2.08 -10.70 15.13
N GLY A 220 3.41 -10.57 15.14
CA GLY A 220 4.14 -9.46 15.78
C GLY A 220 4.95 -8.58 14.82
N ALA A 221 5.15 -9.02 13.58
CA ALA A 221 5.97 -8.34 12.60
C ALA A 221 5.24 -7.16 11.94
N ASN A 222 6.02 -6.20 11.44
CA ASN A 222 5.47 -5.09 10.68
C ASN A 222 5.00 -5.57 9.29
N THR A 223 3.88 -5.02 8.85
CA THR A 223 3.33 -5.26 7.51
C THR A 223 3.81 -4.17 6.57
N GLU A 224 4.26 -4.58 5.39
CA GLU A 224 4.64 -3.69 4.30
C GLU A 224 3.51 -3.67 3.25
N VAL A 225 3.24 -2.49 2.70
CA VAL A 225 2.33 -2.32 1.56
C VAL A 225 3.11 -1.61 0.46
N LEU A 226 3.29 -2.27 -0.67
CA LEU A 226 3.93 -1.74 -1.85
C LEU A 226 2.85 -1.42 -2.90
N PHE A 227 2.87 -0.21 -3.42
CA PHE A 227 2.07 0.20 -4.56
C PHE A 227 3.00 0.46 -5.72
N VAL A 228 2.68 -0.07 -6.90
CA VAL A 228 3.35 0.33 -8.12
C VAL A 228 2.92 1.76 -8.44
N ASN A 229 3.88 2.67 -8.50
CA ASN A 229 3.66 4.02 -8.97
C ASN A 229 4.49 4.27 -10.22
N LEU A 230 4.20 5.38 -10.89
CA LEU A 230 4.88 5.74 -12.12
C LEU A 230 6.39 5.94 -11.90
N ASP A 231 6.82 6.49 -10.77
CA ASP A 231 8.24 6.73 -10.51
C ASP A 231 9.04 5.43 -10.33
N MET A 232 8.46 4.40 -9.72
CA MET A 232 9.06 3.07 -9.63
C MET A 232 9.28 2.46 -11.03
N GLN A 233 8.34 2.69 -11.93
CA GLN A 233 8.42 2.24 -13.31
C GLN A 233 9.37 3.12 -14.15
N ARG A 234 9.50 4.41 -13.83
CA ARG A 234 10.42 5.37 -14.48
C ARG A 234 11.87 5.23 -14.04
N THR A 235 12.15 5.00 -12.75
CA THR A 235 13.51 4.99 -12.15
C THR A 235 14.27 3.71 -12.48
N SER A 236 13.66 2.77 -13.20
CA SER A 236 14.24 1.50 -13.69
C SER A 236 15.40 1.69 -14.68
N THR A 237 15.96 2.90 -14.76
CA THR A 237 16.67 3.39 -15.93
C THR A 237 17.84 4.31 -15.71
N GLU A 238 18.18 4.65 -14.47
CA GLU A 238 19.45 5.33 -14.20
C GLU A 238 20.43 4.29 -13.67
N ASN A 239 21.07 3.55 -14.57
CA ASN A 239 22.41 2.95 -14.43
C ASN A 239 22.91 2.37 -15.75
#